data_AF-A0A940VCZ2-F1
#
_entry.id   AF-A0A940VCZ2-F1
#
_cell.length_a   1.000
_cell.length_b   1.000
_cell.length_c   1.000
_cell.angle_alpha   90.00
_cell.angle_beta   90.00
_cell.angle_gamma   90.00
#
_symmetry.space_group_name_H-M   'P 1'
#
loop_
_entity.id
_entity.type
_entity.pdbx_description
1 polymer ?
#
loop_
_entity_poly.entity_id
_entity_poly.type
_entity_poly.pdbx_seq_one_letter_code
_entity_poly.pdbx_strand_id
1 'polypeptide(L)'
;MNGMRVVPGSFRITWHGRASIIAGLALVLLAVTVSAWAQTKTLNLSMLAGFKEDVLRANLPAFEKKTGIKVVVDSAPLGELYKKQLLSLSTGARHDVFFMDEPWVPALADFLLPLDDRVKSIDMPDFIPTTVEAGAYGGKQYALPVDPNVQILIYRKDLFEQKGLKPPTTWDELLSAAKALHDPAKQQYGFALAAGTDPQAPLYLTLLLWSYGAELVTSDGRAGVNTEAGKKGAEMF
;
A
#
# COMPACT_ATOMS: atom_id res chain seq x y z
N MET A 1 16.24 -82.73 55.90
CA MET A 1 15.12 -82.35 56.79
C MET A 1 15.58 -81.24 57.71
N ASN A 2 14.80 -80.15 57.74
CA ASN A 2 14.68 -79.13 58.79
C ASN A 2 15.93 -78.40 59.34
N GLY A 3 16.02 -77.11 58.98
CA GLY A 3 15.91 -76.04 59.98
C GLY A 3 17.20 -75.35 60.43
N MET A 4 17.42 -74.11 59.98
CA MET A 4 18.15 -73.05 60.69
C MET A 4 17.60 -71.69 60.25
N ARG A 5 16.85 -71.02 61.13
CA ARG A 5 17.26 -69.91 62.01
C ARG A 5 17.46 -68.57 61.29
N VAL A 6 16.45 -67.73 61.46
CA VAL A 6 16.41 -66.31 61.08
C VAL A 6 17.26 -65.50 62.09
N VAL A 7 18.14 -64.65 61.59
CA VAL A 7 18.84 -63.61 62.35
C VAL A 7 18.33 -62.25 61.84
N PRO A 8 17.95 -61.29 62.70
CA PRO A 8 17.32 -60.05 62.27
C PRO A 8 18.37 -59.02 61.82
N GLY A 9 18.47 -58.79 60.51
CA GLY A 9 19.19 -57.66 59.93
C GLY A 9 18.20 -56.55 59.55
N SER A 10 18.33 -55.40 60.19
CA SER A 10 17.54 -54.19 59.94
C SER A 10 17.79 -53.64 58.52
N PHE A 11 16.82 -53.80 57.61
CA PHE A 11 16.78 -53.04 56.36
C PHE A 11 15.98 -51.74 56.57
N ARG A 12 16.69 -50.60 56.68
CA ARG A 12 16.09 -49.28 56.52
C ARG A 12 16.04 -48.96 55.02
N ILE A 13 14.85 -49.01 54.42
CA ILE A 13 14.62 -48.41 53.10
C ILE A 13 14.40 -46.91 53.32
N THR A 14 15.43 -46.11 53.07
CA THR A 14 15.27 -44.65 53.01
C THR A 14 14.59 -44.27 51.70
N TRP A 15 13.36 -43.80 51.80
CA TRP A 15 12.60 -43.18 50.71
C TRP A 15 13.26 -41.84 50.31
N HIS A 16 14.18 -41.86 49.35
CA HIS A 16 14.66 -40.65 48.66
C HIS A 16 14.30 -40.77 47.19
N GLY A 17 13.21 -40.12 46.77
CA GLY A 17 12.91 -40.04 45.34
C GLY A 17 11.45 -39.84 44.97
N ARG A 18 10.79 -38.80 45.51
CA ARG A 18 9.52 -38.33 44.92
C ARG A 18 9.32 -36.80 44.89
N ALA A 19 10.30 -36.01 45.33
CA ALA A 19 10.20 -34.54 45.25
C ALA A 19 10.61 -33.97 43.88
N SER A 20 11.43 -34.68 43.09
CA SER A 20 12.05 -34.10 41.89
C SER A 20 11.21 -34.19 40.61
N ILE A 21 10.20 -35.05 40.56
CA ILE A 21 9.37 -35.24 39.34
C ILE A 21 8.24 -34.21 39.28
N ILE A 22 7.70 -33.78 40.43
CA ILE A 22 6.61 -32.80 40.49
C ILE A 22 7.11 -31.38 40.13
N ALA A 23 8.33 -31.02 40.54
CA ALA A 23 8.94 -29.73 40.18
C ALA A 23 9.25 -29.61 38.67
N GLY A 24 9.70 -30.70 38.03
CA GLY A 24 9.96 -30.73 36.58
C GLY A 24 8.70 -30.61 35.73
N LEU A 25 7.61 -31.29 36.11
CA LEU A 25 6.32 -31.18 35.43
C LEU A 25 5.68 -29.79 35.60
N ALA A 26 5.79 -29.17 36.78
CA ALA A 26 5.30 -27.81 37.00
C ALA A 26 6.09 -26.76 36.20
N LEU A 27 7.41 -26.91 36.06
CA LEU A 27 8.25 -26.03 35.23
C LEU A 27 7.99 -26.18 33.73
N VAL A 28 7.72 -27.40 33.26
CA VAL A 28 7.35 -27.66 31.86
C VAL A 28 5.94 -27.13 31.55
N LEU A 29 4.98 -27.28 32.47
CA LEU A 29 3.65 -26.67 32.33
C LEU A 29 3.69 -25.13 32.41
N LEU A 30 4.56 -24.54 33.25
CA LEU A 30 4.78 -23.09 33.27
C LEU A 30 5.44 -22.60 31.96
N ALA A 31 6.40 -23.34 31.41
CA ALA A 31 7.05 -22.97 30.15
C ALA A 31 6.12 -23.10 28.94
N VAL A 32 5.24 -24.11 28.92
CA VAL A 32 4.22 -24.29 27.86
C VAL A 32 3.11 -23.24 27.97
N THR A 33 2.71 -22.85 29.18
CA THR A 33 1.71 -21.79 29.37
C THR A 33 2.27 -20.39 29.08
N VAL A 34 3.52 -20.07 29.39
CA VAL A 34 4.12 -18.77 29.03
C VAL A 34 4.38 -18.65 27.52
N SER A 35 4.72 -19.75 26.84
CA SER A 35 4.94 -19.77 25.39
C SER A 35 3.67 -19.62 24.57
N ALA A 36 2.49 -19.89 25.15
CA ALA A 36 1.19 -19.75 24.49
C ALA A 36 0.61 -18.31 24.55
N TRP A 37 1.23 -17.39 25.29
CA TRP A 37 0.68 -16.03 25.56
C TRP A 37 1.36 -14.90 24.80
N ALA A 38 2.31 -15.20 23.92
CA ALA A 38 2.87 -14.24 22.99
C ALA A 38 2.72 -14.76 21.55
N GLN A 39 1.47 -14.98 21.11
CA GLN A 39 1.22 -15.13 19.69
C GLN A 39 1.42 -13.74 19.05
N THR A 40 2.63 -13.51 18.53
CA THR A 40 2.97 -12.30 17.79
C THR A 40 1.94 -12.14 16.68
N LYS A 41 1.13 -11.08 16.77
CA LYS A 41 0.14 -10.77 15.73
C LYS A 41 0.91 -10.38 14.47
N THR A 42 0.58 -11.03 13.35
CA THR A 42 1.14 -10.68 12.04
C THR A 42 0.10 -9.91 11.25
N LEU A 43 0.55 -8.86 10.56
CA LEU A 43 -0.21 -8.06 9.62
C LEU A 43 0.39 -8.24 8.22
N ASN A 44 -0.38 -8.72 7.26
CA ASN A 44 0.03 -8.87 5.87
C ASN A 44 -0.41 -7.62 5.08
N LEU A 45 0.57 -6.90 4.54
CA LEU A 45 0.35 -5.66 3.80
C LEU A 45 0.67 -5.86 2.33
N SER A 46 -0.30 -5.62 1.46
CA SER A 46 -0.05 -5.48 0.02
C SER A 46 0.51 -4.09 -0.26
N MET A 47 1.66 -4.00 -0.93
CA MET A 47 2.39 -2.73 -1.10
C MET A 47 2.81 -2.46 -2.55
N LEU A 48 2.85 -1.18 -2.93
CA LEU A 48 3.49 -0.77 -4.18
C LEU A 48 5.02 -0.91 -4.06
N ALA A 49 5.62 -1.67 -4.97
CA ALA A 49 7.07 -1.82 -5.02
C ALA A 49 7.78 -0.52 -5.41
N GLY A 50 8.94 -0.26 -4.82
CA GLY A 50 9.80 0.90 -5.11
C GLY A 50 10.04 1.79 -3.89
N PHE A 51 10.30 3.08 -4.11
CA PHE A 51 10.76 3.98 -3.03
C PHE A 51 9.78 4.06 -1.85
N LYS A 52 8.46 3.96 -2.09
CA LYS A 52 7.44 3.98 -1.04
C LYS A 52 7.57 2.77 -0.11
N GLU A 53 7.86 1.60 -0.67
CA GLU A 53 8.15 0.39 0.10
C GLU A 53 9.41 0.58 0.95
N ASP A 54 10.48 1.16 0.39
CA ASP A 54 11.72 1.41 1.14
C ASP A 54 11.48 2.30 2.36
N VAL A 55 10.72 3.39 2.17
CA VAL A 55 10.32 4.31 3.25
C VAL A 55 9.48 3.58 4.30
N LEU A 56 8.49 2.79 3.89
CA LEU A 56 7.69 1.98 4.80
C LEU A 56 8.57 1.04 5.61
N ARG A 57 9.41 0.23 4.95
CA ARG A 57 10.29 -0.77 5.58
C ARG A 57 11.25 -0.15 6.57
N ALA A 58 11.79 1.04 6.28
CA ALA A 58 12.65 1.78 7.21
C ALA A 58 11.92 2.15 8.52
N ASN A 59 10.59 2.32 8.48
CA ASN A 59 9.77 2.69 9.64
C ASN A 59 9.15 1.50 10.38
N LEU A 60 9.10 0.32 9.75
CA LEU A 60 8.52 -0.89 10.38
C LEU A 60 9.15 -1.23 11.73
N PRO A 61 10.49 -1.20 11.95
CA PRO A 61 11.06 -1.56 13.24
C PRO A 61 10.51 -0.74 14.41
N ALA A 62 10.24 0.56 14.20
CA ALA A 62 9.64 1.42 15.22
C ALA A 62 8.18 1.04 15.50
N PHE A 63 7.40 0.77 14.45
CA PHE A 63 6.03 0.29 14.57
C PHE A 63 5.96 -1.06 15.30
N GLU A 64 6.77 -2.03 14.90
CA GLU A 64 6.79 -3.37 15.49
C GLU A 64 7.23 -3.32 16.96
N LYS A 65 8.21 -2.48 17.30
CA LYS A 65 8.64 -2.28 18.70
C LYS A 65 7.53 -1.65 19.54
N LYS A 66 6.78 -0.69 19.00
CA LYS A 66 5.72 0.02 19.73
C LYS A 66 4.47 -0.84 19.93
N THR A 67 4.14 -1.68 18.97
CA THR A 67 2.86 -2.40 18.92
C THR A 67 2.96 -3.89 19.23
N GLY A 68 4.15 -4.48 19.07
CA GLY A 68 4.35 -5.93 19.10
C GLY A 68 3.79 -6.66 17.87
N ILE A 69 3.26 -5.94 16.88
CA ILE A 69 2.71 -6.51 15.64
C ILE A 69 3.85 -6.63 14.63
N LYS A 70 3.98 -7.81 14.00
CA LYS A 70 4.91 -8.02 12.88
C LYS A 70 4.23 -7.68 11.56
N VAL A 71 4.95 -7.01 10.66
CA VAL A 71 4.41 -6.65 9.34
C VAL A 71 5.11 -7.45 8.25
N VAL A 72 4.34 -8.24 7.52
CA VAL A 72 4.79 -8.94 6.31
C VAL A 72 4.36 -8.11 5.12
N VAL A 73 5.32 -7.57 4.39
CA VAL A 73 5.08 -6.74 3.21
C VAL A 73 5.20 -7.58 1.95
N ASP A 74 4.12 -7.70 1.20
CA ASP A 74 4.04 -8.35 -0.10
C ASP A 74 3.82 -7.32 -1.20
N SER A 75 4.88 -7.05 -1.96
CA SER A 75 4.89 -5.97 -2.93
C SER A 75 4.59 -6.42 -4.35
N ALA A 76 4.11 -5.49 -5.17
CA ALA A 76 4.05 -5.65 -6.62
C ALA A 76 4.28 -4.29 -7.34
N PRO A 77 4.84 -4.30 -8.57
CA PRO A 77 4.87 -3.11 -9.42
C PRO A 77 3.45 -2.63 -9.74
N LEU A 78 3.28 -1.33 -10.00
CA LEU A 78 1.98 -0.71 -10.21
C LEU A 78 1.10 -1.45 -11.24
N GLY A 79 1.68 -1.82 -12.38
CA GLY A 79 0.96 -2.52 -13.47
C GLY A 79 0.36 -3.88 -13.09
N GLU A 80 0.88 -4.52 -12.04
CA GLU A 80 0.38 -5.82 -11.54
C GLU A 80 -0.34 -5.70 -10.19
N LEU A 81 -0.16 -4.59 -9.48
CA LEU A 81 -0.65 -4.40 -8.12
C LEU A 81 -2.17 -4.55 -8.04
N TYR A 82 -2.92 -3.85 -8.91
CA TYR A 82 -4.38 -3.93 -8.91
C TYR A 82 -4.89 -5.37 -9.08
N LYS A 83 -4.38 -6.11 -10.07
CA LYS A 83 -4.79 -7.50 -10.34
C LYS A 83 -4.49 -8.41 -9.14
N LYS A 84 -3.32 -8.26 -8.52
CA LYS A 84 -2.92 -9.03 -7.35
C LYS A 84 -3.81 -8.73 -6.14
N GLN A 85 -4.15 -7.46 -5.92
CA GLN A 85 -5.03 -7.04 -4.83
C GLN A 85 -6.46 -7.52 -5.04
N LEU A 86 -7.01 -7.37 -6.26
CA LEU A 86 -8.33 -7.88 -6.62
C LEU A 86 -8.41 -9.41 -6.43
N LEU A 87 -7.39 -10.15 -6.85
CA LEU A 87 -7.33 -11.60 -6.63
C LEU A 87 -7.27 -11.93 -5.13
N SER A 88 -6.46 -11.21 -4.36
CA SER A 88 -6.38 -11.38 -2.91
C SER A 88 -7.74 -11.17 -2.25
N LEU A 89 -8.42 -10.07 -2.56
CA LEU A 89 -9.72 -9.69 -2.02
C LEU A 89 -10.83 -10.68 -2.40
N SER A 90 -10.89 -11.10 -3.66
CA SER A 90 -11.94 -12.00 -4.17
C SER A 90 -11.80 -13.46 -3.75
N THR A 91 -10.61 -13.90 -3.29
CA THR A 91 -10.33 -15.31 -2.93
C THR A 91 -10.20 -15.57 -1.43
N GLY A 92 -10.70 -14.65 -0.59
CA GLY A 92 -10.69 -14.78 0.88
C GLY A 92 -9.61 -13.96 1.59
N ALA A 93 -9.20 -12.83 1.01
CA ALA A 93 -8.30 -11.81 1.57
C ALA A 93 -7.00 -12.35 2.19
N ARG A 94 -5.97 -12.58 1.35
CA ARG A 94 -4.61 -12.94 1.80
C ARG A 94 -3.88 -11.79 2.51
N HIS A 95 -4.33 -10.55 2.33
CA HIS A 95 -3.76 -9.36 2.97
C HIS A 95 -4.79 -8.72 3.90
N ASP A 96 -4.28 -8.16 4.99
CA ASP A 96 -5.07 -7.45 6.01
C ASP A 96 -5.19 -5.96 5.67
N VAL A 97 -4.16 -5.39 5.04
CA VAL A 97 -4.09 -3.97 4.65
C VAL A 97 -3.58 -3.88 3.21
N PHE A 98 -4.08 -2.91 2.47
CA PHE A 98 -3.79 -2.71 1.06
C PHE A 98 -3.35 -1.26 0.83
N PHE A 99 -2.14 -1.07 0.32
CA PHE A 99 -1.75 0.18 -0.31
C PHE A 99 -2.30 0.17 -1.73
N MET A 100 -3.32 0.98 -2.01
CA MET A 100 -4.04 0.99 -3.28
C MET A 100 -4.14 2.41 -3.84
N ASP A 101 -4.30 2.53 -5.16
CA ASP A 101 -4.64 3.81 -5.77
C ASP A 101 -6.12 4.14 -5.52
N GLU A 102 -6.42 5.42 -5.32
CA GLU A 102 -7.76 5.91 -5.03
C GLU A 102 -8.83 5.58 -6.09
N PRO A 103 -8.55 5.53 -7.42
CA PRO A 103 -9.58 5.27 -8.41
C PRO A 103 -10.08 3.82 -8.36
N TRP A 104 -9.39 2.95 -7.62
CA TRP A 104 -9.75 1.53 -7.48
C TRP A 104 -10.78 1.32 -6.36
N VAL A 105 -10.94 2.28 -5.44
CA VAL A 105 -11.84 2.17 -4.28
C VAL A 105 -13.28 1.79 -4.69
N PRO A 106 -13.93 2.45 -5.66
CA PRO A 106 -15.29 2.08 -6.08
C PRO A 106 -15.42 0.62 -6.53
N ALA A 107 -14.43 0.10 -7.26
CA ALA A 107 -14.44 -1.27 -7.78
C ALA A 107 -14.14 -2.33 -6.71
N LEU A 108 -13.46 -1.93 -5.63
CA LEU A 108 -13.04 -2.81 -4.55
C LEU A 108 -13.93 -2.72 -3.30
N ALA A 109 -14.80 -1.71 -3.22
CA ALA A 109 -15.59 -1.38 -2.03
C ALA A 109 -16.37 -2.58 -1.44
N ASP A 110 -16.93 -3.46 -2.28
CA ASP A 110 -17.68 -4.63 -1.84
C ASP A 110 -16.81 -5.69 -1.12
N PHE A 111 -15.50 -5.63 -1.29
CA PHE A 111 -14.54 -6.51 -0.63
C PHE A 111 -13.83 -5.86 0.57
N LEU A 112 -13.99 -4.54 0.76
CA LEU A 112 -13.28 -3.77 1.77
C LEU A 112 -14.13 -3.57 3.02
N LEU A 113 -13.48 -3.53 4.17
CA LEU A 113 -14.11 -3.18 5.43
C LEU A 113 -14.39 -1.66 5.47
N PRO A 114 -15.65 -1.22 5.66
CA PRO A 114 -15.93 0.19 5.90
C PRO A 114 -15.22 0.69 7.16
N LEU A 115 -14.64 1.88 7.09
CA LEU A 115 -13.80 2.48 8.13
C LEU A 115 -14.56 3.52 8.97
N ASP A 116 -15.85 3.75 8.75
CA ASP A 116 -16.64 4.83 9.36
C ASP A 116 -16.55 4.87 10.90
N ASP A 117 -16.50 3.70 11.55
CA ASP A 117 -16.31 3.63 13.00
C ASP A 117 -14.86 3.86 13.44
N ARG A 118 -13.89 3.48 12.60
CA ARG A 118 -12.46 3.59 12.89
C ARG A 118 -11.97 5.03 12.76
N VAL A 119 -12.48 5.77 11.77
CA VAL A 119 -12.11 7.17 11.53
C VAL A 119 -12.56 8.12 12.64
N LYS A 120 -13.50 7.73 13.50
CA LYS A 120 -13.90 8.51 14.69
C LYS A 120 -12.77 8.75 15.68
N SER A 121 -11.76 7.87 15.69
CA SER A 121 -10.56 8.00 16.54
C SER A 121 -9.40 8.74 15.87
N ILE A 122 -9.61 9.21 14.64
CA ILE A 122 -8.60 9.86 13.81
C ILE A 122 -8.97 11.34 13.69
N ASP A 123 -7.97 12.21 13.73
CA ASP A 123 -8.15 13.65 13.48
C ASP A 123 -8.35 13.90 11.98
N MET A 124 -9.56 13.59 11.49
CA MET A 124 -9.89 13.69 10.07
C MET A 124 -9.66 15.10 9.46
N PRO A 125 -9.87 16.22 10.21
CA PRO A 125 -9.51 17.56 9.75
C PRO A 125 -8.03 17.80 9.43
N ASP A 126 -7.10 16.96 9.91
CA ASP A 126 -5.67 17.06 9.58
C ASP A 126 -5.36 16.61 8.14
N PHE A 127 -6.29 15.90 7.51
CA PHE A 127 -6.18 15.51 6.10
C PHE A 127 -6.73 16.58 5.15
N ILE A 128 -6.19 16.57 3.93
CA ILE A 128 -6.73 17.36 2.82
C ILE A 128 -8.11 16.78 2.46
N PRO A 129 -9.21 17.58 2.47
CA PRO A 129 -10.56 17.03 2.31
C PRO A 129 -10.76 16.19 1.04
N THR A 130 -10.24 16.64 -0.10
CA THR A 130 -10.38 15.93 -1.38
C THR A 130 -9.71 14.56 -1.39
N THR A 131 -8.66 14.36 -0.59
CA THR A 131 -7.94 13.07 -0.52
C THR A 131 -8.67 12.08 0.38
N VAL A 132 -9.42 12.57 1.38
CA VAL A 132 -10.34 11.76 2.18
C VAL A 132 -11.53 11.33 1.32
N GLU A 133 -12.13 12.25 0.58
CA GLU A 133 -13.26 12.00 -0.32
C GLU A 133 -12.92 10.94 -1.37
N ALA A 134 -11.69 10.94 -1.90
CA ALA A 134 -11.23 9.93 -2.85
C ALA A 134 -11.20 8.50 -2.28
N GLY A 135 -11.13 8.35 -0.95
CA GLY A 135 -11.22 7.08 -0.26
C GLY A 135 -12.65 6.63 0.09
N ALA A 136 -13.67 7.41 -0.29
CA ALA A 136 -15.07 7.15 0.00
C ALA A 136 -15.84 6.70 -1.24
N TYR A 137 -16.80 5.80 -1.05
CA TYR A 137 -17.71 5.35 -2.11
C TYR A 137 -19.06 4.95 -1.52
N GLY A 138 -20.16 5.28 -2.21
CA GLY A 138 -21.51 4.92 -1.74
C GLY A 138 -21.86 5.44 -0.34
N GLY A 139 -21.28 6.57 0.07
CA GLY A 139 -21.51 7.18 1.39
C GLY A 139 -20.74 6.53 2.55
N LYS A 140 -19.76 5.66 2.28
CA LYS A 140 -18.91 5.02 3.29
C LYS A 140 -17.43 5.28 3.02
N GLN A 141 -16.64 5.37 4.08
CA GLN A 141 -15.18 5.47 3.97
C GLN A 141 -14.54 4.08 3.83
N TYR A 142 -13.69 3.84 2.83
CA TYR A 142 -13.03 2.54 2.62
C TYR A 142 -11.50 2.61 2.68
N ALA A 143 -10.92 3.78 2.41
CA ALA A 143 -9.48 4.00 2.45
C ALA A 143 -9.14 5.29 3.21
N LEU A 144 -7.90 5.41 3.68
CA LEU A 144 -7.36 6.66 4.23
C LEU A 144 -6.16 7.10 3.40
N PRO A 145 -6.00 8.40 3.13
CA PRO A 145 -4.89 8.90 2.34
C PRO A 145 -3.57 8.77 3.14
N VAL A 146 -2.56 8.18 2.50
CA VAL A 146 -1.21 8.03 3.07
C VAL A 146 -0.18 8.85 2.29
N ASP A 147 -0.34 8.93 0.97
CA ASP A 147 0.60 9.60 0.07
C ASP A 147 -0.17 10.24 -1.11
N PRO A 148 -0.88 11.36 -0.87
CA PRO A 148 -1.56 12.08 -1.93
C PRO A 148 -0.55 12.81 -2.83
N ASN A 149 -0.84 12.89 -4.12
CA ASN A 149 -0.01 13.61 -5.08
C ASN A 149 -0.85 14.55 -5.95
N VAL A 150 -0.15 15.45 -6.65
CA VAL A 150 -0.72 16.32 -7.69
C VAL A 150 0.18 16.29 -8.90
N GLN A 151 -0.41 16.50 -10.08
CA GLN A 151 0.33 16.56 -11.33
C GLN A 151 0.81 17.98 -11.57
N ILE A 152 2.12 18.14 -11.79
CA ILE A 152 2.77 19.42 -12.03
C ILE A 152 3.71 19.33 -13.22
N LEU A 153 3.86 20.43 -13.95
CA LEU A 153 4.89 20.52 -14.99
C LEU A 153 6.27 20.72 -14.35
N ILE A 154 7.15 19.75 -14.53
CA ILE A 154 8.56 19.85 -14.17
C ILE A 154 9.35 20.20 -15.43
N TYR A 155 10.20 21.23 -15.36
CA TYR A 155 10.99 21.70 -16.51
C TYR A 155 12.42 22.05 -16.13
N ARG A 156 13.32 22.05 -17.14
CA ARG A 156 14.74 22.38 -16.99
C ARG A 156 14.98 23.88 -17.16
N LYS A 157 15.06 24.61 -16.05
CA LYS A 157 15.27 26.08 -16.02
C LYS A 157 16.48 26.51 -16.87
N ASP A 158 17.59 25.80 -16.77
CA ASP A 158 18.82 26.10 -17.50
C ASP A 158 18.65 25.99 -19.02
N LEU A 159 17.91 24.99 -19.51
CA LEU A 159 17.63 24.85 -20.94
C LEU A 159 16.67 25.93 -21.44
N PHE A 160 15.71 26.34 -20.61
CA PHE A 160 14.81 27.45 -20.91
C PHE A 160 15.58 28.77 -21.00
N GLU A 161 16.45 29.07 -20.03
CA GLU A 161 17.29 30.26 -20.00
C GLU A 161 18.23 30.34 -21.21
N GLN A 162 18.90 29.24 -21.58
CA GLN A 162 19.78 29.17 -22.76
C GLN A 162 19.06 29.51 -24.07
N LYS A 163 17.75 29.26 -24.14
CA LYS A 163 16.90 29.52 -25.32
C LYS A 163 16.08 30.80 -25.19
N GLY A 164 16.19 31.53 -24.09
CA GLY A 164 15.37 32.72 -23.81
C GLY A 164 13.87 32.41 -23.67
N LEU A 165 13.51 31.18 -23.26
CA LEU A 165 12.14 30.74 -23.10
C LEU A 165 11.62 31.09 -21.69
N LYS A 166 10.31 31.35 -21.59
CA LYS A 166 9.60 31.48 -20.31
C LYS A 166 8.91 30.15 -19.96
N PRO A 167 8.69 29.84 -18.67
CA PRO A 167 7.91 28.68 -18.26
C PRO A 167 6.51 28.75 -18.91
N PRO A 168 6.03 27.67 -19.55
CA PRO A 168 4.78 27.70 -20.28
C PRO A 168 3.61 27.68 -19.30
N THR A 169 2.55 28.39 -19.65
CA THR A 169 1.29 28.49 -18.91
C THR A 169 0.11 27.89 -19.68
N THR A 170 0.32 27.54 -20.95
CA THR A 170 -0.66 26.88 -21.81
C THR A 170 -0.04 25.66 -22.52
N TRP A 171 -0.89 24.77 -23.02
CA TRP A 171 -0.43 23.61 -23.80
C TRP A 171 0.27 23.99 -25.11
N ASP A 172 -0.20 25.03 -25.79
CA ASP A 172 0.44 25.52 -27.02
C ASP A 172 1.84 26.08 -26.73
N GLU A 173 2.01 26.82 -25.62
CA GLU A 173 3.31 27.30 -25.16
C GLU A 173 4.23 26.12 -24.80
N LEU A 174 3.69 25.10 -24.11
CA LEU A 174 4.45 23.90 -23.76
C LEU A 174 4.91 23.14 -25.00
N LEU A 175 4.02 22.90 -25.97
CA LEU A 175 4.36 22.24 -27.23
C LEU A 175 5.40 23.04 -28.02
N SER A 176 5.28 24.37 -28.04
CA SER A 176 6.25 25.25 -28.70
C SER A 176 7.63 25.18 -28.01
N ALA A 177 7.67 25.23 -26.68
CA ALA A 177 8.89 25.08 -25.90
C ALA A 177 9.53 23.71 -26.09
N ALA A 178 8.72 22.64 -26.07
CA ALA A 178 9.16 21.27 -26.31
C ALA A 178 9.81 21.13 -27.69
N LYS A 179 9.19 21.68 -28.75
CA LYS A 179 9.78 21.69 -30.10
C LYS A 179 11.11 22.47 -30.14
N ALA A 180 11.18 23.63 -29.49
CA ALA A 180 12.39 24.44 -29.44
C ALA A 180 13.55 23.79 -28.66
N LEU A 181 13.21 22.94 -27.69
CA LEU A 181 14.14 22.19 -26.85
C LEU A 181 14.46 20.79 -27.38
N HIS A 182 13.81 20.33 -28.45
CA HIS A 182 14.09 19.02 -29.00
C HIS A 182 15.34 19.07 -29.90
N ASP A 183 16.34 18.25 -29.56
CA ASP A 183 17.59 18.12 -30.31
C ASP A 183 18.03 16.64 -30.31
N PRO A 184 17.52 15.81 -31.25
CA PRO A 184 17.87 14.40 -31.35
C PRO A 184 19.37 14.14 -31.54
N ALA A 185 20.10 15.07 -32.17
CA ALA A 185 21.54 14.93 -32.38
C ALA A 185 22.32 14.96 -31.05
N LYS A 186 21.74 15.56 -30.01
CA LYS A 186 22.24 15.54 -28.63
C LYS A 186 21.49 14.58 -27.72
N GLN A 187 20.63 13.74 -28.29
CA GLN A 187 19.70 12.88 -27.53
C GLN A 187 18.83 13.67 -26.54
N GLN A 188 18.45 14.90 -26.89
CA GLN A 188 17.63 15.77 -26.06
C GLN A 188 16.17 15.76 -26.54
N TYR A 189 15.27 15.37 -25.64
CA TYR A 189 13.82 15.41 -25.88
C TYR A 189 13.22 16.60 -25.15
N GLY A 190 12.45 17.43 -25.86
CA GLY A 190 11.89 18.65 -25.28
C GLY A 190 10.68 18.41 -24.38
N PHE A 191 10.08 17.21 -24.45
CA PHE A 191 9.03 16.77 -23.56
C PHE A 191 9.10 15.25 -23.39
N ALA A 192 8.70 14.76 -22.23
CA ALA A 192 8.60 13.34 -21.93
C ALA A 192 7.36 13.10 -21.08
N LEU A 193 6.58 12.10 -21.47
CA LEU A 193 5.38 11.66 -20.77
C LEU A 193 5.29 10.13 -20.84
N ALA A 194 4.50 9.52 -19.94
CA ALA A 194 4.19 8.11 -20.05
C ALA A 194 3.24 7.87 -21.24
N ALA A 195 3.51 6.83 -22.03
CA ALA A 195 2.77 6.50 -23.25
C ALA A 195 2.68 4.99 -23.46
N GLY A 196 1.92 4.56 -24.49
CA GLY A 196 1.80 3.16 -24.86
C GLY A 196 1.06 2.34 -23.81
N THR A 197 1.64 1.22 -23.38
CA THR A 197 1.05 0.29 -22.39
C THR A 197 1.35 0.68 -20.94
N ASP A 198 1.98 1.83 -20.70
CA ASP A 198 2.23 2.31 -19.35
C ASP A 198 0.90 2.64 -18.64
N PRO A 199 0.66 2.15 -17.40
CA PRO A 199 -0.57 2.45 -16.65
C PRO A 199 -0.84 3.94 -16.41
N GLN A 200 0.18 4.80 -16.52
CA GLN A 200 0.05 6.26 -16.38
C GLN A 200 -0.34 6.95 -17.70
N ALA A 201 -0.23 6.29 -18.86
CA ALA A 201 -0.59 6.90 -20.13
C ALA A 201 -2.07 7.35 -20.18
N PRO A 202 -3.05 6.54 -19.71
CA PRO A 202 -4.45 6.97 -19.64
C PRO A 202 -4.68 8.16 -18.70
N LEU A 203 -3.88 8.30 -17.63
CA LEU A 203 -3.95 9.44 -16.72
C LEU A 203 -3.57 10.73 -17.45
N TYR A 204 -2.43 10.76 -18.15
CA TYR A 204 -1.99 11.95 -18.88
C TYR A 204 -2.95 12.33 -20.02
N LEU A 205 -3.49 11.36 -20.74
CA LEU A 205 -4.54 11.61 -21.72
C LEU A 205 -5.77 12.23 -21.05
N THR A 206 -6.21 11.71 -19.91
CA THR A 206 -7.36 12.23 -19.16
C THR A 206 -7.16 13.68 -18.73
N LEU A 207 -5.97 14.04 -18.24
CA LEU A 207 -5.64 15.42 -17.84
C LEU A 207 -5.74 16.38 -19.03
N LEU A 208 -5.27 15.97 -20.20
CA LEU A 208 -5.41 16.76 -21.43
C LEU A 208 -6.87 16.91 -21.82
N LEU A 209 -7.63 15.82 -21.88
CA LEU A 209 -9.08 15.87 -22.17
C LEU A 209 -9.81 16.85 -21.24
N TRP A 210 -9.58 16.76 -19.93
CA TRP A 210 -10.17 17.68 -18.94
C TRP A 210 -9.73 19.13 -19.14
N SER A 211 -8.45 19.37 -19.46
CA SER A 211 -7.95 20.74 -19.67
C SER A 211 -8.58 21.44 -20.87
N TYR A 212 -9.09 20.67 -21.85
CA TYR A 212 -9.85 21.19 -22.99
C TYR A 212 -11.36 21.22 -22.73
N GLY A 213 -11.81 20.84 -21.53
CA GLY A 213 -13.21 20.88 -21.12
C GLY A 213 -14.04 19.65 -21.51
N ALA A 214 -13.39 18.54 -21.88
CA ALA A 214 -14.11 17.28 -22.09
C ALA A 214 -14.44 16.64 -20.73
N GLU A 215 -15.56 15.93 -20.66
CA GLU A 215 -15.90 15.05 -19.53
C GLU A 215 -15.68 13.60 -19.96
N LEU A 216 -15.13 12.75 -19.09
CA LEU A 216 -14.98 11.33 -19.45
C LEU A 216 -16.32 10.62 -19.51
N VAL A 217 -17.21 10.93 -18.57
CA VAL A 217 -18.56 10.40 -18.44
C VAL A 217 -19.50 11.57 -18.24
N THR A 218 -20.52 11.67 -19.10
CA THR A 218 -21.55 12.71 -19.00
C THR A 218 -22.50 12.43 -17.83
N SER A 219 -23.26 13.46 -17.43
CA SER A 219 -24.24 13.34 -16.32
C SER A 219 -25.31 12.25 -16.49
N ASP A 220 -25.59 11.81 -17.73
CA ASP A 220 -26.49 10.69 -18.03
C ASP A 220 -25.79 9.32 -18.13
N GLY A 221 -24.51 9.25 -17.74
CA GLY A 221 -23.73 8.01 -17.67
C GLY A 221 -23.17 7.52 -19.01
N ARG A 222 -23.14 8.37 -20.05
CA ARG A 222 -22.58 8.03 -21.36
C ARG A 222 -21.12 8.47 -21.48
N ALA A 223 -20.39 7.93 -22.45
CA ALA A 223 -19.04 8.37 -22.76
C ALA A 223 -19.04 9.83 -23.26
N GLY A 224 -18.31 10.72 -22.59
CA GLY A 224 -18.27 12.15 -22.89
C GLY A 224 -17.07 12.61 -23.75
N VAL A 225 -16.20 11.68 -24.13
CA VAL A 225 -14.94 11.98 -24.83
C VAL A 225 -15.11 12.25 -26.32
N ASN A 226 -16.21 11.81 -26.95
CA ASN A 226 -16.46 12.03 -28.38
C ASN A 226 -17.11 13.40 -28.63
N THR A 227 -16.38 14.46 -28.29
CA THR A 227 -16.78 15.87 -28.43
C THR A 227 -15.65 16.66 -29.08
N GLU A 228 -15.93 17.88 -29.55
CA GLU A 228 -14.87 18.77 -30.08
C GLU A 228 -13.78 19.05 -29.03
N ALA A 229 -14.16 19.18 -27.75
CA ALA A 229 -13.21 19.31 -26.65
C ALA A 229 -12.34 18.05 -26.50
N GLY A 230 -12.97 16.87 -26.51
CA GLY A 230 -12.26 15.60 -26.38
C GLY A 230 -11.33 15.33 -27.57
N LYS A 231 -11.74 15.69 -28.79
CA LYS A 231 -10.89 15.64 -29.97
C LYS A 231 -9.65 16.53 -29.82
N LYS A 232 -9.83 17.78 -29.40
CA LYS A 232 -8.69 18.70 -29.17
C LYS A 232 -7.72 18.20 -28.11
N GLY A 233 -8.23 17.68 -27.00
CA GLY A 233 -7.39 17.09 -25.96
C GLY A 233 -6.60 15.87 -26.45
N ALA A 234 -7.24 15.00 -27.23
CA ALA A 234 -6.59 13.85 -27.83
C ALA A 234 -5.58 14.21 -28.94
N GLU A 235 -5.81 15.27 -29.71
CA GLU A 235 -4.86 15.74 -30.73
C GLU A 235 -3.63 16.43 -30.14
N MET A 236 -3.75 17.01 -28.94
CA MET A 236 -2.62 17.60 -28.21
C MET A 236 -1.72 16.53 -27.54
N PHE A 237 -2.28 15.37 -27.19
CA PHE A 237 -1.55 14.24 -26.58
C PHE A 237 -0.65 13.52 -27.59
#